data_AF-A0A1Y6CV60-F1
#
_entry.id   AF-A0A1Y6CV60-F1
#
_cell.length_a   1.000
_cell.length_b   1.000
_cell.length_c   1.000
_cell.angle_alpha   90.00
_cell.angle_beta   90.00
_cell.angle_gamma   90.00
#
_symmetry.space_group_name_H-M   'P 1'
#
loop_
_entity.id
_entity.type
_entity.pdbx_description
1 polymer ?
#
loop_
_entity_poly.entity_id
_entity_poly.type
_entity_poly.pdbx_seq_one_letter_code
_entity_poly.pdbx_strand_id
1 'polypeptide(L)'
;MIKVSHLMVLTFIGLTLQACGIPELTKKQTEVHLPDHFKPGLSEKVSSGTVKWKDFFEDRNLSKLIDIAVANNKEVNMMLQRISTAENEIQARQGAYLPFVGIGAGADGEKVGKYTRNGAVEDGLKLANGQSFPTFLGNYQFGLFSSWEVDIWKKLRNAKEVAVLEYMATQEGKNFLVTNLVGEVAHAYYELVALDNQLENLNQNIDIQQNGLEVVKQLQIYARTNTLAVKRYQAEVAKNQSRRFEIMQQITVVENRLNYLLGRTPQPIERTSIGFMEMKPKVPDTGIPSQLLQNRPDIRKAELELKAADLNIDVARADFYPSFGIKAGIGFDAFALKYLVNTPESLAAMVAGELVAPLVNKNAIIAEYKNANAKQIQTAYEYEQTLLNAYAEVANQLSNIDNLDKNYRLKRQQVDSLVQSIDVASQLFKSARADYLDVLLTQRDALEAKRELIETKQKQVNAAVDLYKALGGGWQ
;
A
#
# COMPACT_ATOMS: atom_id res chain seq x y z
N MET A 1 -55.47 19.22 20.38
CA MET A 1 -54.16 19.75 20.82
C MET A 1 -53.55 19.01 22.02
N ILE A 2 -54.32 18.50 22.99
CA ILE A 2 -53.78 17.87 24.21
C ILE A 2 -53.05 16.52 23.96
N LYS A 3 -53.44 15.74 22.94
CA LYS A 3 -52.78 14.46 22.59
C LYS A 3 -51.36 14.59 22.01
N VAL A 4 -51.04 15.71 21.34
CA VAL A 4 -49.71 15.93 20.72
C VAL A 4 -48.69 16.33 21.79
N SER A 5 -49.11 17.06 22.81
CA SER A 5 -48.27 17.48 23.94
C SER A 5 -47.79 16.28 24.78
N HIS A 6 -48.65 15.31 25.09
CA HIS A 6 -48.26 14.12 25.86
C HIS A 6 -47.34 13.17 25.07
N LEU A 7 -47.53 13.08 23.75
CA LEU A 7 -46.62 12.33 22.88
C LEU A 7 -45.23 12.98 22.85
N MET A 8 -45.17 14.32 22.75
CA MET A 8 -43.90 15.07 22.83
C MET A 8 -43.18 14.86 24.17
N VAL A 9 -43.91 14.90 25.29
CA VAL A 9 -43.34 14.71 26.64
C VAL A 9 -42.81 13.28 26.85
N LEU A 10 -43.55 12.25 26.40
CA LEU A 10 -43.07 10.86 26.45
C LEU A 10 -41.86 10.61 25.53
N THR A 11 -41.83 11.25 24.35
CA THR A 11 -40.68 11.20 23.44
C THR A 11 -39.46 11.88 24.05
N PHE A 12 -39.66 13.03 24.71
CA PHE A 12 -38.61 13.78 25.40
C PHE A 12 -38.04 13.00 26.61
N ILE A 13 -38.90 12.37 27.41
CA ILE A 13 -38.48 11.52 28.54
C ILE A 13 -37.71 10.29 28.03
N GLY A 14 -38.17 9.64 26.95
CA GLY A 14 -37.47 8.53 26.32
C GLY A 14 -36.09 8.91 25.77
N LEU A 15 -35.95 10.11 25.20
CA LEU A 15 -34.66 10.65 24.73
C LEU A 15 -33.70 10.94 25.90
N THR A 16 -34.20 11.47 27.02
CA THR A 16 -33.34 11.78 28.20
C THR A 16 -32.83 10.53 28.94
N LEU A 17 -33.59 9.43 28.96
CA LEU A 17 -33.18 8.18 29.61
C LEU A 17 -32.13 7.39 28.81
N GLN A 18 -32.00 7.63 27.49
CA GLN A 18 -31.05 6.91 26.64
C GLN A 18 -29.61 7.47 26.69
N ALA A 19 -29.45 8.75 27.05
CA ALA A 19 -28.13 9.37 27.20
C ALA A 19 -27.31 8.77 28.36
N CYS A 20 -27.97 8.25 29.41
CA CYS A 20 -27.29 7.60 30.54
C CYS A 20 -26.74 6.18 30.25
N GLY A 21 -26.95 5.63 29.05
CA GLY A 21 -26.56 4.26 28.71
C GLY A 21 -25.38 4.11 27.74
N ILE A 22 -24.79 5.21 27.28
CA ILE A 22 -23.63 5.18 26.39
C ILE A 22 -22.37 5.04 27.26
N PRO A 23 -21.53 4.00 27.06
CA PRO A 23 -20.28 3.86 27.78
C PRO A 23 -19.35 5.06 27.57
N GLU A 24 -18.54 5.39 28.58
CA GLU A 24 -17.55 6.45 28.49
C GLU A 24 -16.51 6.15 27.40
N LEU A 25 -16.05 7.20 26.72
CA LEU A 25 -15.07 7.11 25.64
C LEU A 25 -13.66 7.07 26.21
N THR A 26 -12.92 6.02 25.87
CA THR A 26 -11.46 6.05 25.96
C THR A 26 -10.93 6.47 24.59
N LYS A 27 -10.88 7.77 24.28
CA LYS A 27 -10.30 8.25 23.01
C LYS A 27 -8.81 8.50 23.21
N LYS A 28 -7.96 8.00 22.31
CA LYS A 28 -6.54 8.34 22.30
C LYS A 28 -6.31 9.57 21.41
N GLN A 29 -5.78 10.64 22.00
CA GLN A 29 -5.19 11.74 21.24
C GLN A 29 -3.75 11.38 20.90
N THR A 30 -3.32 11.67 19.67
CA THR A 30 -1.95 11.40 19.21
C THR A 30 -1.02 12.49 19.72
N GLU A 31 0.02 12.11 20.45
CA GLU A 31 1.07 13.02 20.91
C GLU A 31 2.44 12.47 20.50
N VAL A 32 2.88 12.79 19.28
CA VAL A 32 4.25 12.47 18.84
C VAL A 32 5.03 13.76 18.70
N HIS A 33 6.02 13.92 19.57
CA HIS A 33 6.98 15.00 19.48
C HIS A 33 8.14 14.56 18.59
N LEU A 34 8.16 15.03 17.35
CA LEU A 34 9.32 14.90 16.47
C LEU A 34 10.41 15.89 16.91
N PRO A 35 11.69 15.51 16.85
CA PRO A 35 12.80 16.45 16.98
C PRO A 35 12.77 17.53 15.89
N ASP A 36 13.35 18.70 16.16
CA ASP A 36 13.43 19.82 15.19
C ASP A 36 14.37 19.52 14.02
N HIS A 37 15.35 18.64 14.21
CA HIS A 37 16.37 18.30 13.22
C HIS A 37 16.70 16.81 13.24
N PHE A 38 16.97 16.22 12.07
CA PHE A 38 17.48 14.85 11.96
C PHE A 38 18.93 14.70 12.43
N LYS A 39 19.76 15.72 12.17
CA LYS A 39 21.13 15.86 12.68
C LYS A 39 21.45 17.35 12.90
N PRO A 40 22.21 17.71 13.94
CA PRO A 40 22.69 19.08 14.13
C PRO A 40 23.56 19.54 12.94
N GLY A 41 23.36 20.76 12.45
CA GLY A 41 24.21 21.38 11.42
C GLY A 41 23.84 21.10 9.95
N LEU A 42 22.73 20.40 9.67
CA LEU A 42 22.19 20.29 8.32
C LEU A 42 21.39 21.56 7.95
N SER A 43 21.57 22.05 6.72
CA SER A 43 20.91 23.25 6.20
C SER A 43 19.40 23.03 6.01
N GLU A 44 18.58 24.03 6.36
CA GLU A 44 17.12 24.10 6.13
C GLU A 44 16.78 24.28 4.63
N LYS A 45 17.32 23.42 3.77
CA LYS A 45 16.93 23.39 2.36
C LYS A 45 15.59 22.70 2.18
N VAL A 46 14.96 22.97 1.04
CA VAL A 46 13.76 22.25 0.59
C VAL A 46 14.06 20.76 0.52
N SER A 47 13.22 19.95 1.19
CA SER A 47 13.38 18.50 1.20
C SER A 47 13.28 17.93 -0.22
N SER A 48 14.23 17.06 -0.55
CA SER A 48 14.25 16.31 -1.81
C SER A 48 13.06 15.35 -1.96
N GLY A 49 12.26 15.13 -0.90
CA GLY A 49 11.00 14.39 -1.00
C GLY A 49 9.96 15.03 -1.93
N THR A 50 10.15 16.28 -2.33
CA THR A 50 9.28 16.99 -3.31
C THR A 50 9.86 17.03 -4.73
N VAL A 51 11.06 16.51 -4.93
CA VAL A 51 11.69 16.42 -6.25
C VAL A 51 11.08 15.23 -7.01
N LYS A 52 10.77 15.41 -8.29
CA LYS A 52 10.24 14.33 -9.14
C LYS A 52 11.30 13.29 -9.42
N TRP A 53 10.90 12.03 -9.62
CA TRP A 53 11.89 10.97 -9.88
C TRP A 53 12.72 11.25 -11.14
N LYS A 54 12.12 11.87 -12.15
CA LYS A 54 12.79 12.24 -13.41
C LYS A 54 13.91 13.26 -13.24
N ASP A 55 13.81 14.12 -12.22
CA ASP A 55 14.81 15.14 -11.91
C ASP A 55 15.83 14.64 -10.87
N PHE A 56 15.47 13.60 -10.12
CA PHE A 56 16.37 12.93 -9.19
C PHE A 56 17.33 11.97 -9.89
N PHE A 57 16.83 11.14 -10.81
CA PHE A 57 17.63 10.14 -11.53
C PHE A 57 18.17 10.70 -12.85
N GLU A 58 19.48 10.95 -12.89
CA GLU A 58 20.17 11.49 -14.08
C GLU A 58 20.32 10.46 -15.22
N ASP A 59 20.31 9.16 -14.92
CA ASP A 59 20.41 8.09 -15.91
C ASP A 59 19.09 7.94 -16.69
N ARG A 60 19.17 8.15 -18.02
CA ARG A 60 18.02 8.08 -18.93
C ARG A 60 17.45 6.67 -19.06
N ASN A 61 18.28 5.63 -19.00
CA ASN A 61 17.82 4.24 -19.08
C ASN A 61 17.03 3.90 -17.81
N LEU A 62 17.55 4.27 -16.64
CA LEU A 62 16.83 4.10 -15.37
C LEU A 62 15.49 4.84 -15.39
N SER A 63 15.48 6.12 -15.76
CA SER A 63 14.25 6.91 -15.84
C SER A 63 13.20 6.30 -16.78
N LYS A 64 13.63 5.76 -17.93
CA LYS A 64 12.74 5.04 -18.87
C LYS A 64 12.18 3.75 -18.27
N LEU A 65 12.99 2.98 -17.54
CA LEU A 65 12.55 1.75 -16.87
C LEU A 65 11.54 2.06 -15.75
N ILE A 66 11.76 3.14 -14.99
CA ILE A 66 10.80 3.61 -13.98
C ILE A 66 9.45 3.96 -14.64
N ASP A 67 9.46 4.73 -15.72
CA ASP A 67 8.22 5.10 -16.44
C ASP A 67 7.44 3.85 -16.92
N ILE A 68 8.16 2.85 -17.45
CA ILE A 68 7.55 1.58 -17.87
C ILE A 68 6.98 0.83 -16.67
N ALA A 69 7.70 0.77 -15.54
CA ALA A 69 7.25 0.08 -14.33
C ALA A 69 5.97 0.72 -13.77
N VAL A 70 5.96 2.04 -13.56
CA VAL A 70 4.78 2.74 -13.03
C VAL A 70 3.55 2.54 -13.93
N ALA A 71 3.73 2.48 -15.25
CA ALA A 71 2.64 2.26 -16.19
C ALA A 71 2.13 0.81 -16.26
N ASN A 72 3.03 -0.19 -16.15
CA ASN A 72 2.69 -1.58 -16.49
C ASN A 72 2.69 -2.55 -15.31
N ASN A 73 3.24 -2.15 -14.15
CA ASN A 73 3.33 -2.98 -12.96
C ASN A 73 1.93 -3.46 -12.52
N LYS A 74 1.81 -4.75 -12.21
CA LYS A 74 0.51 -5.37 -11.91
C LYS A 74 -0.02 -4.98 -10.53
N GLU A 75 0.86 -4.71 -9.57
CA GLU A 75 0.47 -4.27 -8.23
C GLU A 75 -0.09 -2.85 -8.27
N VAL A 76 0.52 -1.95 -9.05
CA VAL A 76 -0.05 -0.61 -9.30
C VAL A 76 -1.42 -0.71 -9.95
N ASN A 77 -1.58 -1.56 -10.97
CA ASN A 77 -2.87 -1.78 -11.63
C ASN A 77 -3.94 -2.36 -10.69
N MET A 78 -3.57 -3.30 -9.81
CA MET A 78 -4.48 -3.79 -8.76
C MET A 78 -4.86 -2.68 -7.77
N MET A 79 -3.92 -1.80 -7.41
CA MET A 79 -4.20 -0.67 -6.52
C MET A 79 -5.17 0.33 -7.15
N LEU A 80 -5.09 0.57 -8.45
CA LEU A 80 -6.08 1.38 -9.19
C LEU A 80 -7.49 0.77 -9.10
N GLN A 81 -7.62 -0.55 -9.14
CA GLN A 81 -8.92 -1.20 -8.94
C GLN A 81 -9.42 -1.06 -7.50
N ARG A 82 -8.53 -1.10 -6.49
CA ARG A 82 -8.91 -0.85 -5.10
C ARG A 82 -9.43 0.59 -4.90
N ILE A 83 -8.82 1.56 -5.55
CA ILE A 83 -9.32 2.96 -5.57
C ILE A 83 -10.71 3.01 -6.18
N SER A 84 -10.95 2.33 -7.31
CA SER A 84 -12.27 2.28 -7.94
C SER A 84 -13.31 1.60 -7.04
N THR A 85 -12.97 0.53 -6.32
CA THR A 85 -13.85 -0.09 -5.33
C THR A 85 -14.20 0.88 -4.20
N ALA A 86 -13.22 1.62 -3.67
CA ALA A 86 -13.46 2.62 -2.63
C ALA A 86 -14.33 3.79 -3.13
N GLU A 87 -14.17 4.21 -4.39
CA GLU A 87 -15.05 5.21 -5.02
C GLU A 87 -16.49 4.71 -5.13
N ASN A 88 -16.70 3.46 -5.53
CA ASN A 88 -18.02 2.85 -5.61
C ASN A 88 -18.68 2.72 -4.22
N GLU A 89 -17.89 2.51 -3.16
CA GLU A 89 -18.41 2.49 -1.78
C GLU A 89 -18.97 3.87 -1.38
N ILE A 90 -18.35 4.98 -1.81
CA ILE A 90 -18.92 6.32 -1.60
C ILE A 90 -20.30 6.43 -2.27
N GLN A 91 -20.44 5.91 -3.50
CA GLN A 91 -21.73 5.91 -4.21
C GLN A 91 -22.77 5.05 -3.49
N ALA A 92 -22.38 3.88 -2.98
CA ALA A 92 -23.26 3.01 -2.20
C ALA A 92 -23.75 3.71 -0.92
N ARG A 93 -22.86 4.38 -0.17
CA ARG A 93 -23.23 5.17 1.02
C ARG A 93 -24.07 6.38 0.70
N GLN A 94 -23.82 7.04 -0.44
CA GLN A 94 -24.67 8.14 -0.92
C GLN A 94 -26.07 7.65 -1.28
N GLY A 95 -26.19 6.47 -1.90
CA GLY A 95 -27.47 5.84 -2.20
C GLY A 95 -28.27 5.50 -0.94
N ALA A 96 -27.61 4.99 0.10
CA ALA A 96 -28.25 4.67 1.38
C ALA A 96 -28.89 5.89 2.08
N TYR A 97 -28.41 7.11 1.81
CA TYR A 97 -28.99 8.34 2.34
C TYR A 97 -30.26 8.81 1.59
N LEU A 98 -30.47 8.36 0.36
CA LEU A 98 -31.59 8.76 -0.47
C LEU A 98 -32.81 7.83 -0.26
N PRO A 99 -34.03 8.29 -0.56
CA PRO A 99 -35.19 7.41 -0.58
C PRO A 99 -34.99 6.27 -1.58
N PHE A 100 -35.17 5.04 -1.11
CA PHE A 100 -35.30 3.89 -2.00
C PHE A 100 -36.72 3.88 -2.57
N VAL A 101 -36.87 3.62 -3.86
CA VAL A 101 -38.17 3.43 -4.53
C VAL A 101 -38.10 2.14 -5.33
N GLY A 102 -39.01 1.22 -5.04
CA GLY A 102 -39.15 -0.06 -5.73
C GLY A 102 -40.53 -0.22 -6.34
N ILE A 103 -40.63 -1.13 -7.30
CA ILE A 103 -41.90 -1.65 -7.81
C ILE A 103 -42.06 -3.07 -7.29
N GLY A 104 -43.24 -3.39 -6.78
CA GLY A 104 -43.56 -4.69 -6.21
C GLY A 104 -44.88 -5.21 -6.74
N ALA A 105 -44.96 -6.53 -6.87
CA ALA A 105 -46.21 -7.26 -7.02
C ALA A 105 -46.25 -8.33 -5.93
N GLY A 106 -47.37 -8.41 -5.22
CA GLY A 106 -47.64 -9.39 -4.18
C GLY A 106 -48.90 -10.17 -4.49
N ALA A 107 -48.90 -11.45 -4.14
CA ALA A 107 -50.10 -12.26 -4.12
C ALA A 107 -50.06 -13.12 -2.86
N ASP A 108 -51.02 -12.91 -1.98
CA ASP A 108 -51.22 -13.73 -0.80
C ASP A 108 -52.67 -14.21 -0.74
N GLY A 109 -52.95 -15.12 0.19
CA GLY A 109 -54.27 -15.69 0.34
C GLY A 109 -54.50 -16.09 1.78
N GLU A 110 -55.59 -15.60 2.36
CA GLU A 110 -55.95 -15.88 3.74
C GLU A 110 -57.15 -16.83 3.77
N LYS A 111 -57.09 -17.80 4.69
CA LYS A 111 -58.27 -18.56 5.12
C LYS A 111 -58.56 -18.22 6.57
N VAL A 112 -59.66 -17.52 6.77
CA VAL A 112 -60.10 -17.14 8.11
C VAL A 112 -60.85 -18.32 8.76
N GLY A 113 -60.57 -18.56 10.04
CA GLY A 113 -61.30 -19.58 10.81
C GLY A 113 -62.76 -19.16 11.03
N LYS A 114 -63.72 -20.05 10.74
CA LYS A 114 -65.16 -19.77 10.81
C LYS A 114 -65.64 -19.21 12.15
N TYR A 115 -65.08 -19.70 13.26
CA TYR A 115 -65.46 -19.29 14.62
C TYR A 115 -64.56 -18.18 15.19
N THR A 116 -63.93 -17.40 14.32
CA THR A 116 -63.16 -16.21 14.70
C THR A 116 -63.97 -14.94 14.40
N ARG A 117 -63.55 -13.80 14.97
CA ARG A 117 -64.20 -12.50 14.68
C ARG A 117 -64.28 -12.22 13.19
N ASN A 118 -63.16 -12.37 12.47
CA ASN A 118 -63.12 -12.09 11.02
C ASN A 118 -64.01 -13.09 10.25
N GLY A 119 -64.04 -14.37 10.66
CA GLY A 119 -64.88 -15.39 10.01
C GLY A 119 -66.38 -15.14 10.19
N ALA A 120 -66.80 -14.64 11.37
CA ALA A 120 -68.18 -14.23 11.61
C ALA A 120 -68.59 -12.98 10.82
N VAL A 121 -67.66 -12.04 10.60
CA VAL A 121 -67.88 -10.85 9.76
C VAL A 121 -68.02 -11.24 8.29
N GLU A 122 -67.15 -12.11 7.77
CA GLU A 122 -67.22 -12.59 6.39
C GLU A 122 -68.50 -13.38 6.10
N ASP A 123 -69.00 -14.19 7.06
CA ASP A 123 -70.26 -14.93 6.92
C ASP A 123 -71.48 -14.00 6.84
N GLY A 124 -71.40 -12.83 7.47
CA GLY A 124 -72.47 -11.82 7.49
C GLY A 124 -72.43 -10.80 6.35
N LEU A 125 -71.32 -10.70 5.62
CA LEU A 125 -71.13 -9.75 4.52
C LEU A 125 -71.15 -10.45 3.15
N LYS A 126 -71.45 -9.68 2.10
CA LYS A 126 -71.40 -10.15 0.71
C LYS A 126 -70.47 -9.27 -0.10
N LEU A 127 -69.80 -9.86 -1.08
CA LEU A 127 -69.04 -9.15 -2.10
C LEU A 127 -69.97 -8.25 -2.94
N ALA A 128 -69.40 -7.27 -3.64
CA ALA A 128 -70.17 -6.31 -4.45
C ALA A 128 -71.06 -6.95 -5.53
N ASN A 129 -70.73 -8.17 -5.97
CA ASN A 129 -71.53 -8.97 -6.91
C ASN A 129 -72.60 -9.85 -6.23
N GLY A 130 -72.82 -9.69 -4.92
CA GLY A 130 -73.82 -10.42 -4.13
C GLY A 130 -73.40 -11.83 -3.69
N GLN A 131 -72.15 -12.23 -3.95
CA GLN A 131 -71.63 -13.55 -3.56
C GLN A 131 -71.07 -13.54 -2.14
N SER A 132 -71.13 -14.68 -1.44
CA SER A 132 -70.40 -14.88 -0.18
C SER A 132 -68.89 -14.87 -0.43
N PHE A 133 -68.12 -14.53 0.61
CA PHE A 133 -66.66 -14.60 0.54
C PHE A 133 -66.19 -16.04 0.24
N PRO A 134 -65.17 -16.21 -0.63
CA PRO A 134 -64.58 -17.52 -0.88
C PRO A 134 -63.87 -18.06 0.37
N THR A 135 -63.74 -19.38 0.49
CA THR A 135 -63.04 -20.03 1.63
C THR A 135 -61.56 -19.63 1.72
N PHE A 136 -60.96 -19.26 0.59
CA PHE A 136 -59.66 -18.63 0.50
C PHE A 136 -59.84 -17.28 -0.19
N LEU A 137 -59.60 -16.21 0.54
CA LEU A 137 -59.64 -14.86 -0.01
C LEU A 137 -58.24 -14.51 -0.51
N GLY A 138 -58.11 -14.31 -1.81
CA GLY A 138 -56.87 -13.80 -2.38
C GLY A 138 -56.66 -12.35 -1.97
N ASN A 139 -55.43 -11.90 -2.03
CA ASN A 139 -55.04 -10.50 -1.96
C ASN A 139 -53.93 -10.29 -3.00
N TYR A 140 -54.19 -9.41 -3.95
CA TYR A 140 -53.28 -9.11 -5.05
C TYR A 140 -52.88 -7.65 -4.95
N GLN A 141 -51.58 -7.38 -4.94
CA GLN A 141 -51.02 -6.06 -4.77
C GLN A 141 -50.06 -5.77 -5.92
N PHE A 142 -50.10 -4.56 -6.46
CA PHE A 142 -49.13 -4.09 -7.45
C PHE A 142 -48.92 -2.60 -7.30
N GLY A 143 -47.68 -2.16 -7.09
CA GLY A 143 -47.44 -0.74 -6.88
C GLY A 143 -45.99 -0.36 -6.66
N LEU A 144 -45.81 0.93 -6.47
CA LEU A 144 -44.55 1.52 -6.04
C LEU A 144 -44.53 1.59 -4.52
N PHE A 145 -43.41 1.21 -3.93
CA PHE A 145 -43.14 1.38 -2.51
C PHE A 145 -41.83 2.16 -2.33
N SER A 146 -41.77 2.98 -1.29
CA SER A 146 -40.60 3.75 -0.95
C SER A 146 -40.28 3.62 0.53
N SER A 147 -38.99 3.53 0.83
CA SER A 147 -38.48 3.54 2.19
C SER A 147 -37.31 4.51 2.28
N TRP A 148 -37.32 5.34 3.32
CA TRP A 148 -36.27 6.32 3.56
C TRP A 148 -36.00 6.48 5.04
N GLU A 149 -34.73 6.50 5.45
CA GLU A 149 -34.34 6.84 6.82
C GLU A 149 -33.91 8.30 6.89
N VAL A 150 -34.55 9.07 7.77
CA VAL A 150 -34.15 10.46 8.00
C VAL A 150 -32.97 10.47 8.95
N ASP A 151 -31.83 10.92 8.44
CA ASP A 151 -30.57 10.91 9.18
C ASP A 151 -30.44 12.10 10.16
N ILE A 152 -31.21 12.06 11.25
CA ILE A 152 -31.21 13.10 12.30
C ILE A 152 -29.87 13.13 13.04
N TRP A 153 -29.28 11.95 13.29
CA TRP A 153 -28.08 11.76 14.11
C TRP A 153 -26.78 11.75 13.30
N LYS A 154 -26.85 12.05 12.00
CA LYS A 154 -25.72 12.01 11.05
C LYS A 154 -25.07 10.63 10.90
N LYS A 155 -25.76 9.53 11.23
CA LYS A 155 -25.27 8.16 11.05
C LYS A 155 -24.88 7.90 9.60
N LEU A 156 -25.79 8.16 8.66
CA LEU A 156 -25.60 7.89 7.23
C LEU A 156 -24.62 8.88 6.59
N ARG A 157 -24.70 10.17 6.99
CA ARG A 157 -23.79 11.22 6.54
C ARG A 157 -22.35 10.98 7.01
N ASN A 158 -22.14 10.62 8.27
CA ASN A 158 -20.82 10.29 8.78
C ASN A 158 -20.29 9.00 8.14
N ALA A 159 -21.13 7.98 7.93
CA ALA A 159 -20.73 6.76 7.22
C ALA A 159 -20.29 7.03 5.77
N LYS A 160 -20.93 7.99 5.08
CA LYS A 160 -20.46 8.47 3.76
C LYS A 160 -19.11 9.18 3.88
N GLU A 161 -18.93 10.05 4.86
CA GLU A 161 -17.68 10.78 5.07
C GLU A 161 -16.51 9.83 5.41
N VAL A 162 -16.77 8.78 6.19
CA VAL A 162 -15.80 7.68 6.42
C VAL A 162 -15.36 7.06 5.09
N ALA A 163 -16.30 6.68 4.21
CA ALA A 163 -15.97 6.12 2.91
C ALA A 163 -15.15 7.08 2.03
N VAL A 164 -15.39 8.40 2.14
CA VAL A 164 -14.59 9.43 1.46
C VAL A 164 -13.15 9.45 2.00
N LEU A 165 -12.97 9.42 3.32
CA LEU A 165 -11.64 9.40 3.94
C LEU A 165 -10.88 8.11 3.59
N GLU A 166 -11.54 6.96 3.60
CA GLU A 166 -10.96 5.68 3.20
C GLU A 166 -10.55 5.69 1.71
N TYR A 167 -11.39 6.26 0.83
CA TYR A 167 -11.02 6.49 -0.57
C TYR A 167 -9.77 7.37 -0.70
N MET A 168 -9.70 8.51 0.01
CA MET A 168 -8.50 9.35 0.01
C MET A 168 -7.27 8.58 0.53
N ALA A 169 -7.43 7.74 1.55
CA ALA A 169 -6.36 6.90 2.09
C ALA A 169 -5.87 5.88 1.05
N THR A 170 -6.75 5.33 0.20
CA THR A 170 -6.33 4.45 -0.90
C THR A 170 -5.48 5.20 -1.94
N GLN A 171 -5.74 6.48 -2.18
CA GLN A 171 -4.94 7.30 -3.09
C GLN A 171 -3.51 7.49 -2.55
N GLU A 172 -3.37 7.75 -1.26
CA GLU A 172 -2.07 7.83 -0.61
C GLU A 172 -1.36 6.47 -0.54
N GLY A 173 -2.11 5.39 -0.37
CA GLY A 173 -1.59 4.03 -0.50
C GLY A 173 -1.00 3.73 -1.89
N LYS A 174 -1.62 4.24 -2.96
CA LYS A 174 -1.06 4.14 -4.32
C LYS A 174 0.23 4.94 -4.43
N ASN A 175 0.27 6.17 -3.93
CA ASN A 175 1.49 6.99 -3.97
C ASN A 175 2.64 6.30 -3.21
N PHE A 176 2.38 5.74 -2.03
CA PHE A 176 3.38 4.97 -1.28
C PHE A 176 3.88 3.74 -2.05
N LEU A 177 2.98 2.99 -2.71
CA LEU A 177 3.34 1.86 -3.56
C LEU A 177 4.25 2.30 -4.72
N VAL A 178 3.93 3.42 -5.38
CA VAL A 178 4.75 3.97 -6.46
C VAL A 178 6.14 4.38 -5.95
N THR A 179 6.23 5.07 -4.82
CA THR A 179 7.51 5.42 -4.18
C THR A 179 8.39 4.19 -3.94
N ASN A 180 7.81 3.09 -3.44
CA ASN A 180 8.55 1.84 -3.24
C ASN A 180 8.95 1.17 -4.55
N LEU A 181 8.04 1.10 -5.53
CA LEU A 181 8.32 0.55 -6.86
C LEU A 181 9.49 1.28 -7.54
N VAL A 182 9.51 2.62 -7.48
CA VAL A 182 10.61 3.43 -8.01
C VAL A 182 11.93 3.08 -7.33
N GLY A 183 11.92 2.93 -6.00
CA GLY A 183 13.10 2.48 -5.25
C GLY A 183 13.58 1.09 -5.67
N GLU A 184 12.67 0.11 -5.75
CA GLU A 184 12.99 -1.27 -6.14
C GLU A 184 13.56 -1.38 -7.55
N VAL A 185 13.00 -0.64 -8.51
CA VAL A 185 13.52 -0.56 -9.88
C VAL A 185 14.92 0.04 -9.88
N ALA A 186 15.16 1.11 -9.14
CA ALA A 186 16.48 1.73 -9.03
C ALA A 186 17.52 0.80 -8.38
N HIS A 187 17.16 0.12 -7.28
CA HIS A 187 18.04 -0.86 -6.64
C HIS A 187 18.44 -1.99 -7.60
N ALA A 188 17.46 -2.56 -8.31
CA ALA A 188 17.73 -3.63 -9.26
C ALA A 188 18.55 -3.17 -10.47
N TYR A 189 18.33 -1.94 -10.95
CA TYR A 189 19.14 -1.35 -12.01
C TYR A 189 20.60 -1.16 -11.58
N TYR A 190 20.85 -0.55 -10.43
CA TYR A 190 22.22 -0.34 -9.95
C TYR A 190 22.92 -1.64 -9.54
N GLU A 191 22.16 -2.68 -9.16
CA GLU A 191 22.70 -4.03 -9.00
C GLU A 191 23.19 -4.61 -10.32
N LEU A 192 22.43 -4.46 -11.42
CA LEU A 192 22.90 -4.88 -12.75
C LEU A 192 24.17 -4.13 -13.16
N VAL A 193 24.18 -2.80 -12.98
CA VAL A 193 25.35 -1.97 -13.31
C VAL A 193 26.59 -2.40 -12.50
N ALA A 194 26.42 -2.72 -11.21
CA ALA A 194 27.48 -3.23 -10.37
C ALA A 194 27.98 -4.60 -10.84
N LEU A 195 27.07 -5.53 -11.16
CA LEU A 195 27.42 -6.86 -11.69
C LEU A 195 28.14 -6.79 -13.03
N ASP A 196 27.74 -5.89 -13.94
CA ASP A 196 28.44 -5.65 -15.21
C ASP A 196 29.89 -5.19 -14.96
N ASN A 197 30.10 -4.29 -13.99
CA ASN A 197 31.44 -3.84 -13.59
C ASN A 197 32.28 -4.94 -12.91
N GLN A 198 31.65 -5.83 -12.13
CA GLN A 198 32.34 -6.99 -11.57
C GLN A 198 32.74 -7.99 -12.65
N LEU A 199 31.84 -8.26 -13.61
CA LEU A 199 32.10 -9.15 -14.73
C LEU A 199 33.25 -8.64 -15.60
N GLU A 200 33.27 -7.34 -15.89
CA GLU A 200 34.35 -6.71 -16.65
C GLU A 200 35.71 -6.83 -15.94
N ASN A 201 35.77 -6.49 -14.65
CA ASN A 201 37.01 -6.64 -13.87
C ASN A 201 37.47 -8.10 -13.77
N LEU A 202 36.53 -9.05 -13.66
CA LEU A 202 36.84 -10.48 -13.63
C LEU A 202 37.38 -10.97 -14.98
N ASN A 203 36.80 -10.55 -16.09
CA ASN A 203 37.28 -10.91 -17.44
C ASN A 203 38.70 -10.38 -17.68
N GLN A 204 38.95 -9.11 -17.36
CA GLN A 204 40.30 -8.53 -17.43
C GLN A 204 41.30 -9.31 -16.56
N ASN A 205 40.89 -9.75 -15.37
CA ASN A 205 41.75 -10.56 -14.50
C ASN A 205 42.00 -11.96 -15.07
N ILE A 206 40.99 -12.62 -15.65
CA ILE A 206 41.15 -13.91 -16.32
C ILE A 206 42.18 -13.80 -17.46
N ASP A 207 42.12 -12.75 -18.28
CA ASP A 207 43.08 -12.52 -19.36
C ASP A 207 44.50 -12.35 -18.83
N ILE A 208 44.68 -11.56 -17.76
CA ILE A 208 45.97 -11.39 -17.08
C ILE A 208 46.49 -12.72 -16.53
N GLN A 209 45.64 -13.52 -15.89
CA GLN A 209 46.02 -14.80 -15.31
C GLN A 209 46.32 -15.86 -16.37
N GLN A 210 45.64 -15.85 -17.51
CA GLN A 210 45.94 -16.72 -18.65
C GLN A 210 47.31 -16.40 -19.24
N ASN A 211 47.64 -15.12 -19.40
CA ASN A 211 48.98 -14.69 -19.79
C ASN A 211 50.04 -15.11 -18.76
N GLY A 212 49.76 -14.93 -17.47
CA GLY A 212 50.63 -15.38 -16.38
C GLY A 212 50.86 -16.90 -16.40
N LEU A 213 49.80 -17.68 -16.64
CA LEU A 213 49.88 -19.12 -16.78
C LEU A 213 50.80 -19.53 -17.94
N GLU A 214 50.72 -18.87 -19.08
CA GLU A 214 51.59 -19.17 -20.22
C GLU A 214 53.05 -18.86 -19.91
N VAL A 215 53.34 -17.73 -19.25
CA VAL A 215 54.69 -17.40 -18.79
C VAL A 215 55.25 -18.48 -17.87
N VAL A 216 54.47 -18.94 -16.89
CA VAL A 216 54.91 -19.96 -15.92
C VAL A 216 55.13 -21.33 -16.59
N LYS A 217 54.32 -21.69 -17.60
CA LYS A 217 54.57 -22.90 -18.41
C LYS A 217 55.89 -22.81 -19.17
N GLN A 218 56.18 -21.68 -19.80
CA GLN A 218 57.45 -21.48 -20.52
C GLN A 218 58.63 -21.57 -19.55
N LEU A 219 58.54 -20.93 -18.38
CA LEU A 219 59.57 -21.05 -17.35
C LEU A 219 59.78 -22.51 -16.89
N GLN A 220 58.73 -23.34 -16.87
CA GLN A 220 58.85 -24.75 -16.49
C GLN A 220 59.63 -25.53 -17.55
N ILE A 221 59.38 -25.27 -18.84
CA ILE A 221 60.11 -25.91 -19.96
C ILE A 221 61.62 -25.61 -19.85
N TYR A 222 61.99 -24.40 -19.45
CA TYR A 222 63.39 -24.00 -19.22
C TYR A 222 63.91 -24.33 -17.81
N ALA A 223 63.21 -25.17 -17.04
CA ALA A 223 63.57 -25.57 -15.68
C ALA A 223 63.78 -24.41 -14.68
N ARG A 224 63.11 -23.27 -14.91
CA ARG A 224 63.15 -22.08 -14.05
C ARG A 224 62.00 -21.99 -13.04
N THR A 225 61.05 -22.93 -13.10
CA THR A 225 59.97 -23.10 -12.11
C THR A 225 59.53 -24.56 -12.06
N ASN A 226 58.56 -24.89 -11.20
CA ASN A 226 58.11 -26.25 -10.95
C ASN A 226 56.65 -26.48 -11.40
N THR A 227 56.23 -27.75 -11.41
CA THR A 227 54.85 -28.15 -11.76
C THR A 227 53.80 -27.54 -10.83
N LEU A 228 54.15 -27.27 -9.57
CA LEU A 228 53.23 -26.67 -8.60
C LEU A 228 52.80 -25.26 -9.06
N ALA A 229 53.72 -24.45 -9.58
CA ALA A 229 53.43 -23.11 -10.08
C ALA A 229 52.41 -23.13 -11.22
N VAL A 230 52.63 -23.99 -12.23
CA VAL A 230 51.70 -24.18 -13.35
C VAL A 230 50.33 -24.63 -12.85
N LYS A 231 50.29 -25.61 -11.93
CA LYS A 231 49.02 -26.14 -11.41
C LYS A 231 48.25 -25.11 -10.57
N ARG A 232 48.93 -24.25 -9.82
CA ARG A 232 48.30 -23.15 -9.07
C ARG A 232 47.68 -22.10 -9.98
N TYR A 233 48.40 -21.64 -11.01
CA TYR A 233 47.84 -20.73 -12.01
C TYR A 233 46.67 -21.36 -12.78
N GLN A 234 46.78 -22.63 -13.19
CA GLN A 234 45.67 -23.36 -13.83
C GLN A 234 44.42 -23.38 -12.95
N ALA A 235 44.58 -23.67 -11.66
CA ALA A 235 43.48 -23.69 -10.71
C ALA A 235 42.85 -22.31 -10.52
N GLU A 236 43.65 -21.24 -10.41
CA GLU A 236 43.12 -19.89 -10.22
C GLU A 236 42.37 -19.38 -11.47
N VAL A 237 42.88 -19.63 -12.68
CA VAL A 237 42.17 -19.33 -13.93
C VAL A 237 40.83 -20.07 -13.98
N ALA A 238 40.82 -21.38 -13.69
CA ALA A 238 39.60 -22.18 -13.71
C ALA A 238 38.56 -21.69 -12.68
N LYS A 239 39.02 -21.32 -11.48
CA LYS A 239 38.17 -20.72 -10.43
C LYS A 239 37.52 -19.42 -10.92
N ASN A 240 38.28 -18.51 -11.51
CA ASN A 240 37.74 -17.24 -12.00
C ASN A 240 36.83 -17.43 -13.23
N GLN A 241 37.14 -18.38 -14.12
CA GLN A 241 36.24 -18.77 -15.21
C GLN A 241 34.92 -19.34 -14.69
N SER A 242 34.93 -20.13 -13.61
CA SER A 242 33.71 -20.60 -12.95
C SER A 242 32.92 -19.42 -12.37
N ARG A 243 33.59 -18.52 -11.64
CA ARG A 243 32.97 -17.33 -11.05
C ARG A 243 32.30 -16.42 -12.08
N ARG A 244 32.83 -16.36 -13.31
CA ARG A 244 32.21 -15.64 -14.42
C ARG A 244 30.79 -16.12 -14.70
N PHE A 245 30.56 -17.43 -14.71
CA PHE A 245 29.23 -18.00 -14.91
C PHE A 245 28.29 -17.72 -13.73
N GLU A 246 28.82 -17.66 -12.50
CA GLU A 246 28.03 -17.25 -11.33
C GLU A 246 27.54 -15.81 -11.44
N ILE A 247 28.40 -14.88 -11.87
CA ILE A 247 28.01 -13.47 -12.10
C ILE A 247 27.01 -13.37 -13.24
N MET A 248 27.20 -14.10 -14.34
CA MET A 248 26.23 -14.13 -15.45
C MET A 248 24.85 -14.64 -14.99
N GLN A 249 24.82 -15.64 -14.10
CA GLN A 249 23.58 -16.11 -13.51
C GLN A 249 22.93 -15.05 -12.61
N GLN A 250 23.72 -14.33 -11.80
CA GLN A 250 23.22 -13.21 -10.99
C GLN A 250 22.62 -12.11 -11.87
N ILE A 251 23.27 -11.74 -12.97
CA ILE A 251 22.74 -10.79 -13.95
C ILE A 251 21.37 -11.27 -14.45
N THR A 252 21.27 -12.53 -14.88
CA THR A 252 20.01 -13.11 -15.37
C THR A 252 18.89 -13.02 -14.31
N VAL A 253 19.19 -13.32 -13.05
CA VAL A 253 18.21 -13.23 -11.95
C VAL A 253 17.73 -11.80 -11.74
N VAL A 254 18.64 -10.82 -11.75
CA VAL A 254 18.28 -9.41 -11.54
C VAL A 254 17.52 -8.86 -12.75
N GLU A 255 17.87 -9.25 -13.98
CA GLU A 255 17.09 -8.91 -15.18
C GLU A 255 15.68 -9.48 -15.09
N ASN A 256 15.51 -10.72 -14.64
CA ASN A 256 14.19 -11.32 -14.45
C ASN A 256 13.38 -10.58 -13.39
N ARG A 257 13.99 -10.22 -12.26
CA ARG A 257 13.35 -9.40 -11.22
C ARG A 257 12.92 -8.04 -11.78
N LEU A 258 13.76 -7.38 -12.57
CA LEU A 258 13.42 -6.10 -13.17
C LEU A 258 12.27 -6.25 -14.18
N ASN A 259 12.28 -7.27 -15.04
CA ASN A 259 11.17 -7.52 -15.96
C ASN A 259 9.84 -7.79 -15.24
N TYR A 260 9.87 -8.50 -14.11
CA TYR A 260 8.71 -8.66 -13.24
C TYR A 260 8.17 -7.30 -12.76
N LEU A 261 9.03 -6.42 -12.24
CA LEU A 261 8.65 -5.08 -11.80
C LEU A 261 8.09 -4.23 -12.96
N LEU A 262 8.65 -4.39 -14.16
CA LEU A 262 8.20 -3.75 -15.40
C LEU A 262 6.89 -4.34 -15.96
N GLY A 263 6.37 -5.42 -15.38
CA GLY A 263 5.14 -6.08 -15.82
C GLY A 263 5.27 -6.81 -17.16
N ARG A 264 6.47 -7.29 -17.52
CA ARG A 264 6.75 -7.99 -18.79
C ARG A 264 7.57 -9.28 -18.58
N THR A 265 7.66 -10.12 -19.61
CA THR A 265 8.42 -11.37 -19.58
C THR A 265 9.94 -11.14 -19.58
N PRO A 266 10.74 -12.11 -19.08
CA PRO A 266 12.21 -12.09 -19.13
C PRO A 266 12.79 -11.67 -20.48
N GLN A 267 13.66 -10.65 -20.46
CA GLN A 267 14.46 -10.20 -21.59
C GLN A 267 15.64 -9.34 -21.10
N PRO A 268 16.69 -9.15 -21.91
CA PRO A 268 17.81 -8.29 -21.53
C PRO A 268 17.37 -6.86 -21.19
N ILE A 269 18.04 -6.23 -20.22
CA ILE A 269 17.76 -4.84 -19.81
C ILE A 269 18.82 -3.91 -20.40
N GLU A 270 18.37 -2.93 -21.20
CA GLU A 270 19.24 -1.86 -21.70
C GLU A 270 19.73 -0.97 -20.55
N ARG A 271 21.05 -0.75 -20.47
CA ARG A 271 21.70 0.00 -19.38
C ARG A 271 23.08 0.51 -19.80
N THR A 272 23.59 1.51 -19.09
CA THR A 272 24.96 2.02 -19.26
C THR A 272 25.76 1.78 -17.99
N SER A 273 26.76 0.91 -18.08
CA SER A 273 27.62 0.56 -16.95
C SER A 273 28.93 1.35 -16.87
N ILE A 274 29.29 2.03 -17.97
CA ILE A 274 30.48 2.87 -18.08
C ILE A 274 30.33 4.11 -17.19
N GLY A 275 31.38 4.46 -16.45
CA GLY A 275 31.40 5.65 -15.59
C GLY A 275 30.81 5.44 -14.19
N PHE A 276 30.34 4.21 -13.87
CA PHE A 276 29.72 3.92 -12.58
C PHE A 276 30.64 4.17 -11.38
N MET A 277 31.94 3.85 -11.52
CA MET A 277 32.91 4.04 -10.44
C MET A 277 33.23 5.53 -10.21
N GLU A 278 33.14 6.34 -11.26
CA GLU A 278 33.38 7.78 -11.27
C GLU A 278 32.15 8.61 -10.84
N MET A 279 30.95 8.06 -10.99
CA MET A 279 29.69 8.70 -10.61
C MET A 279 29.71 9.12 -9.14
N LYS A 280 29.33 10.36 -8.82
CA LYS A 280 29.16 10.79 -7.43
C LYS A 280 27.70 10.57 -7.01
N PRO A 281 27.41 9.76 -5.98
CA PRO A 281 26.05 9.64 -5.47
C PRO A 281 25.52 11.02 -5.03
N LYS A 282 24.38 11.43 -5.59
CA LYS A 282 23.70 12.66 -5.20
C LYS A 282 23.05 12.44 -3.84
N VAL A 283 23.53 13.13 -2.81
CA VAL A 283 22.93 13.06 -1.47
C VAL A 283 21.68 13.95 -1.44
N PRO A 284 20.47 13.39 -1.20
CA PRO A 284 19.25 14.19 -1.07
C PRO A 284 19.34 15.22 0.04
N ASP A 285 18.82 16.43 -0.20
CA ASP A 285 18.59 17.43 0.84
C ASP A 285 17.44 16.96 1.74
N THR A 286 17.65 16.84 3.05
CA THR A 286 16.66 16.21 3.94
C THR A 286 15.52 17.12 4.37
N GLY A 287 15.76 18.43 4.47
CA GLY A 287 14.84 19.35 5.12
C GLY A 287 14.71 19.06 6.62
N ILE A 288 13.53 19.34 7.18
CA ILE A 288 13.22 19.19 8.62
C ILE A 288 12.22 18.04 8.88
N PRO A 289 12.24 17.40 10.07
CA PRO A 289 11.39 16.24 10.36
C PRO A 289 9.88 16.49 10.22
N SER A 290 9.40 17.69 10.53
CA SER A 290 7.98 18.03 10.38
C SER A 290 7.48 17.97 8.93
N GLN A 291 8.37 18.12 7.94
CA GLN A 291 8.02 17.99 6.52
C GLN A 291 7.69 16.54 6.13
N LEU A 292 8.09 15.54 6.92
CA LEU A 292 7.69 14.15 6.67
C LEU A 292 6.18 13.99 6.67
N LEU A 293 5.47 14.73 7.54
CA LEU A 293 4.00 14.70 7.63
C LEU A 293 3.31 15.04 6.30
N GLN A 294 3.93 15.93 5.52
CA GLN A 294 3.38 16.39 4.25
C GLN A 294 3.89 15.57 3.06
N ASN A 295 5.17 15.19 3.09
CA ASN A 295 5.82 14.56 1.94
C ASN A 295 5.49 13.07 1.83
N ARG A 296 5.46 12.35 2.95
CA ARG A 296 5.34 10.89 2.97
C ARG A 296 3.89 10.42 2.80
N PRO A 297 3.59 9.64 1.74
CA PRO A 297 2.23 9.16 1.53
C PRO A 297 1.73 8.16 2.59
N ASP A 298 2.60 7.33 3.17
CA ASP A 298 2.22 6.40 4.24
C ASP A 298 1.77 7.13 5.52
N ILE A 299 2.41 8.23 5.90
CA ILE A 299 1.96 9.07 7.03
C ILE A 299 0.60 9.70 6.73
N ARG A 300 0.44 10.29 5.53
CA ARG A 300 -0.85 10.90 5.12
C ARG A 300 -1.97 9.87 5.05
N LYS A 301 -1.68 8.66 4.57
CA LYS A 301 -2.62 7.53 4.61
C LYS A 301 -3.05 7.22 6.05
N ALA A 302 -2.10 7.04 6.96
CA ALA A 302 -2.39 6.71 8.36
C ALA A 302 -3.20 7.83 9.05
N GLU A 303 -2.95 9.10 8.71
CA GLU A 303 -3.73 10.24 9.20
C GLU A 303 -5.19 10.18 8.72
N LEU A 304 -5.42 9.87 7.44
CA LEU A 304 -6.76 9.71 6.87
C LEU A 304 -7.51 8.53 7.50
N GLU A 305 -6.83 7.40 7.69
CA GLU A 305 -7.38 6.22 8.37
C GLU A 305 -7.74 6.53 9.83
N LEU A 306 -6.93 7.33 10.53
CA LEU A 306 -7.23 7.78 11.90
C LEU A 306 -8.48 8.68 11.95
N LYS A 307 -8.62 9.62 10.99
CA LYS A 307 -9.81 10.46 10.86
C LYS A 307 -11.07 9.62 10.57
N ALA A 308 -10.95 8.62 9.70
CA ALA A 308 -12.03 7.70 9.40
C ALA A 308 -12.44 6.88 10.63
N ALA A 309 -11.48 6.36 11.39
CA ALA A 309 -11.73 5.62 12.61
C ALA A 309 -12.42 6.48 13.69
N ASP A 310 -12.07 7.76 13.79
CA ASP A 310 -12.72 8.69 14.71
C ASP A 310 -14.19 8.93 14.34
N LEU A 311 -14.50 9.15 13.06
CA LEU A 311 -15.89 9.29 12.59
C LEU A 311 -16.70 7.99 12.73
N ASN A 312 -16.06 6.83 12.60
CA ASN A 312 -16.72 5.54 12.82
C ASN A 312 -17.22 5.38 14.27
N ILE A 313 -16.55 5.99 15.26
CA ILE A 313 -17.07 6.04 16.63
C ILE A 313 -18.42 6.77 16.66
N ASP A 314 -18.53 7.91 15.94
CA ASP A 314 -19.77 8.67 15.89
C ASP A 314 -20.89 7.93 15.13
N VAL A 315 -20.54 7.19 14.07
CA VAL A 315 -21.48 6.29 13.38
C VAL A 315 -22.02 5.22 14.33
N ALA A 316 -21.14 4.53 15.07
CA ALA A 316 -21.54 3.53 16.05
C ALA A 316 -22.29 4.14 17.26
N ARG A 317 -21.95 5.38 17.65
CA ARG A 317 -22.69 6.12 18.69
C ARG A 317 -24.13 6.38 18.25
N ALA A 318 -24.35 6.64 16.96
CA ALA A 318 -25.68 6.94 16.44
C ALA A 318 -26.67 5.77 16.60
N ASP A 319 -26.20 4.52 16.68
CA ASP A 319 -27.03 3.34 16.93
C ASP A 319 -27.66 3.30 18.33
N PHE A 320 -27.19 4.12 19.28
CA PHE A 320 -27.85 4.27 20.57
C PHE A 320 -29.12 5.13 20.52
N TYR A 321 -29.30 5.92 19.45
CA TYR A 321 -30.45 6.82 19.30
C TYR A 321 -31.57 6.18 18.46
N PRO A 322 -32.81 6.67 18.56
CA PRO A 322 -33.92 6.19 17.74
C PRO A 322 -33.71 6.50 16.25
N SER A 323 -33.95 5.54 15.36
CA SER A 323 -34.01 5.77 13.92
C SER A 323 -35.42 6.18 13.48
N PHE A 324 -35.52 7.10 12.52
CA PHE A 324 -36.80 7.57 11.97
C PHE A 324 -36.92 7.17 10.50
N GLY A 325 -37.78 6.18 10.25
CA GLY A 325 -38.10 5.69 8.92
C GLY A 325 -39.38 6.31 8.37
N ILE A 326 -39.40 6.61 7.08
CA ILE A 326 -40.59 6.98 6.31
C ILE A 326 -40.83 5.89 5.28
N LYS A 327 -42.02 5.31 5.31
CA LYS A 327 -42.53 4.37 4.31
C LYS A 327 -43.67 5.03 3.56
N ALA A 328 -43.63 4.94 2.24
CA ALA A 328 -44.71 5.40 1.37
C ALA A 328 -45.03 4.31 0.34
N GLY A 329 -46.29 4.21 -0.05
CA GLY A 329 -46.73 3.25 -1.06
C GLY A 329 -47.89 3.83 -1.86
N ILE A 330 -47.90 3.54 -3.15
CA ILE A 330 -49.02 3.85 -4.04
C ILE A 330 -49.14 2.75 -5.07
N GLY A 331 -50.35 2.25 -5.26
CA GLY A 331 -50.59 1.15 -6.18
C GLY A 331 -52.02 0.65 -6.11
N PHE A 332 -52.16 -0.62 -6.42
CA PHE A 332 -53.41 -1.33 -6.50
C PHE A 332 -53.45 -2.45 -5.48
N ASP A 333 -54.60 -2.60 -4.83
CA ASP A 333 -54.89 -3.69 -3.88
C ASP A 333 -56.30 -4.22 -4.18
N ALA A 334 -56.41 -5.54 -4.40
CA ALA A 334 -57.69 -6.18 -4.61
C ALA A 334 -57.67 -7.66 -4.21
N PHE A 335 -58.79 -8.12 -3.65
CA PHE A 335 -58.95 -9.52 -3.27
C PHE A 335 -59.10 -10.51 -4.45
N ALA A 336 -59.25 -9.99 -5.67
CA ALA A 336 -59.32 -10.79 -6.89
C ALA A 336 -58.68 -10.04 -8.06
N LEU A 337 -57.92 -10.75 -8.90
CA LEU A 337 -57.15 -10.16 -10.01
C LEU A 337 -58.01 -9.36 -10.99
N LYS A 338 -59.25 -9.79 -11.25
CA LYS A 338 -60.20 -9.09 -12.14
C LYS A 338 -60.60 -7.69 -11.66
N TYR A 339 -60.41 -7.38 -10.37
CA TYR A 339 -60.70 -6.07 -9.81
C TYR A 339 -59.45 -5.22 -9.66
N LEU A 340 -58.24 -5.80 -9.78
CA LEU A 340 -56.99 -5.15 -9.40
C LEU A 340 -56.76 -3.79 -10.08
N VAL A 341 -57.12 -3.64 -11.35
CA VAL A 341 -56.91 -2.40 -12.11
C VAL A 341 -58.17 -1.54 -12.23
N ASN A 342 -59.20 -1.83 -11.43
CA ASN A 342 -60.40 -1.01 -11.38
C ASN A 342 -60.08 0.31 -10.67
N THR A 343 -60.23 1.42 -11.39
CA THR A 343 -59.93 2.76 -10.88
C THR A 343 -61.21 3.58 -10.76
N PRO A 344 -61.42 4.30 -9.64
CA PRO A 344 -60.51 4.50 -8.51
C PRO A 344 -60.60 3.43 -7.40
N GLU A 345 -61.45 2.41 -7.53
CA GLU A 345 -61.86 1.55 -6.41
C GLU A 345 -60.75 0.68 -5.83
N SER A 346 -59.80 0.23 -6.64
CA SER A 346 -58.66 -0.58 -6.20
C SER A 346 -57.38 0.24 -5.99
N LEU A 347 -57.42 1.56 -6.18
CA LEU A 347 -56.28 2.44 -5.91
C LEU A 347 -56.06 2.55 -4.39
N ALA A 348 -54.87 2.16 -3.93
CA ALA A 348 -54.45 2.24 -2.55
C ALA A 348 -53.19 3.12 -2.42
N ALA A 349 -53.17 3.97 -1.40
CA ALA A 349 -51.99 4.76 -1.05
C ALA A 349 -51.78 4.76 0.46
N MET A 350 -50.52 4.70 0.89
CA MET A 350 -50.14 4.76 2.30
C MET A 350 -48.91 5.67 2.48
N VAL A 351 -48.88 6.38 3.59
CA VAL A 351 -47.68 7.04 4.11
C VAL A 351 -47.63 6.78 5.61
N ALA A 352 -46.53 6.21 6.08
CA ALA A 352 -46.32 5.85 7.46
C ALA A 352 -44.92 6.30 7.91
N GLY A 353 -44.84 6.96 9.07
CA GLY A 353 -43.58 7.19 9.77
C GLY A 353 -43.40 6.16 10.88
N GLU A 354 -42.21 5.61 11.01
CA GLU A 354 -41.83 4.70 12.10
C GLU A 354 -40.65 5.28 12.89
N LEU A 355 -40.74 5.21 14.22
CA LEU A 355 -39.65 5.57 15.13
C LEU A 355 -39.24 4.30 15.87
N VAL A 356 -38.03 3.83 15.64
CA VAL A 356 -37.52 2.58 16.23
C VAL A 356 -36.36 2.93 17.15
N ALA A 357 -36.50 2.58 18.43
CA ALA A 357 -35.46 2.80 19.43
C ALA A 357 -35.05 1.47 20.06
N PRO A 358 -33.74 1.17 20.19
CA PRO A 358 -33.30 -0.01 20.92
C PRO A 358 -33.50 0.21 22.42
N LEU A 359 -34.34 -0.61 23.05
CA LEU A 359 -34.68 -0.49 24.48
C LEU A 359 -34.16 -1.67 25.32
N VAL A 360 -34.18 -2.89 24.79
CA VAL A 360 -33.83 -4.13 25.50
C VAL A 360 -32.67 -4.82 24.78
N ASN A 361 -31.75 -5.42 25.55
CA ASN A 361 -30.58 -6.17 25.04
C ASN A 361 -29.67 -5.35 24.08
N LYS A 362 -29.09 -4.26 24.59
CA LYS A 362 -28.17 -3.38 23.84
C LYS A 362 -26.75 -3.93 23.68
N ASN A 363 -26.52 -5.20 24.02
CA ASN A 363 -25.17 -5.76 24.06
C ASN A 363 -24.46 -5.68 22.71
N ALA A 364 -25.16 -5.88 21.60
CA ALA A 364 -24.61 -5.73 20.26
C ALA A 364 -24.18 -4.27 19.97
N ILE A 365 -25.04 -3.29 20.26
CA ILE A 365 -24.75 -1.87 20.04
C ILE A 365 -23.57 -1.41 20.93
N ILE A 366 -23.55 -1.84 22.19
CA ILE A 366 -22.44 -1.58 23.12
C ILE A 366 -21.15 -2.20 22.60
N ALA A 367 -21.20 -3.44 22.08
CA ALA A 367 -20.04 -4.12 21.52
C ALA A 367 -19.51 -3.41 20.27
N GLU A 368 -20.37 -3.04 19.32
CA GLU A 368 -19.95 -2.32 18.11
C GLU A 368 -19.33 -0.95 18.43
N TYR A 369 -19.90 -0.22 19.38
CA TYR A 369 -19.33 1.05 19.84
C TYR A 369 -17.96 0.87 20.51
N LYS A 370 -17.81 -0.17 21.35
CA LYS A 370 -16.52 -0.51 21.95
C LYS A 370 -15.50 -0.98 20.91
N ASN A 371 -15.94 -1.71 19.88
CA ASN A 371 -15.10 -2.12 18.76
C ASN A 371 -14.60 -0.90 17.96
N ALA A 372 -15.48 0.05 17.65
CA ALA A 372 -15.12 1.29 16.97
C ALA A 372 -14.12 2.12 17.81
N ASN A 373 -14.35 2.22 19.12
CA ASN A 373 -13.43 2.89 20.04
C ASN A 373 -12.05 2.20 20.10
N ALA A 374 -12.02 0.87 20.26
CA ALA A 374 -10.77 0.10 20.26
C ALA A 374 -10.03 0.22 18.92
N LYS A 375 -10.76 0.25 17.79
CA LYS A 375 -10.17 0.44 16.47
C LYS A 375 -9.57 1.83 16.30
N GLN A 376 -10.20 2.88 16.81
CA GLN A 376 -9.61 4.23 16.82
C GLN A 376 -8.31 4.28 17.64
N ILE A 377 -8.28 3.64 18.81
CA ILE A 377 -7.05 3.55 19.62
C ILE A 377 -5.97 2.80 18.86
N GLN A 378 -6.30 1.65 18.24
CA GLN A 378 -5.37 0.88 17.41
C GLN A 378 -4.79 1.76 16.30
N THR A 379 -5.63 2.48 15.56
CA THR A 379 -5.19 3.31 14.44
C THR A 379 -4.40 4.54 14.89
N ALA A 380 -4.65 5.06 16.10
CA ALA A 380 -3.77 6.06 16.69
C ALA A 380 -2.35 5.51 16.92
N TYR A 381 -2.21 4.29 17.44
CA TYR A 381 -0.89 3.64 17.57
C TYR A 381 -0.25 3.32 16.21
N GLU A 382 -1.03 2.89 15.21
CA GLU A 382 -0.54 2.66 13.84
C GLU A 382 0.02 3.95 13.22
N TYR A 383 -0.65 5.09 13.44
CA TYR A 383 -0.15 6.41 13.02
C TYR A 383 1.16 6.79 13.74
N GLU A 384 1.20 6.67 15.07
CA GLU A 384 2.41 6.97 15.86
C GLU A 384 3.60 6.08 15.43
N GLN A 385 3.34 4.78 15.20
CA GLN A 385 4.34 3.83 14.74
C GLN A 385 4.86 4.18 13.33
N THR A 386 3.96 4.53 12.41
CA THR A 386 4.32 4.97 11.05
C THR A 386 5.24 6.19 11.12
N LEU A 387 4.95 7.15 11.99
CA LEU A 387 5.75 8.34 12.18
C LEU A 387 7.14 8.07 12.76
N LEU A 388 7.22 7.22 13.79
CA LEU A 388 8.49 6.82 14.40
C LEU A 388 9.37 6.03 13.41
N ASN A 389 8.77 5.12 12.63
CA ASN A 389 9.46 4.37 11.59
C ASN A 389 10.00 5.31 10.51
N ALA A 390 9.18 6.25 10.04
CA ALA A 390 9.59 7.22 9.04
C ALA A 390 10.79 8.07 9.50
N TYR A 391 10.76 8.54 10.74
CA TYR A 391 11.89 9.27 11.32
C TYR A 391 13.15 8.40 11.42
N ALA A 392 13.02 7.16 11.91
CA ALA A 392 14.12 6.21 12.04
C ALA A 392 14.74 5.85 10.69
N GLU A 393 13.94 5.68 9.62
CA GLU A 393 14.42 5.42 8.26
C GLU A 393 15.34 6.54 7.77
N VAL A 394 14.94 7.80 7.91
CA VAL A 394 15.76 8.95 7.49
C VAL A 394 17.06 9.02 8.31
N ALA A 395 16.95 8.88 9.64
CA ALA A 395 18.12 8.92 10.53
C ALA A 395 19.13 7.80 10.20
N ASN A 396 18.63 6.59 9.94
CA ASN A 396 19.45 5.44 9.54
C ASN A 396 20.14 5.69 8.20
N GLN A 397 19.43 6.19 7.19
CA GLN A 397 20.04 6.44 5.88
C GLN A 397 21.07 7.58 5.90
N LEU A 398 20.84 8.62 6.70
CA LEU A 398 21.84 9.66 6.94
C LEU A 398 23.12 9.13 7.60
N SER A 399 22.99 8.17 8.52
CA SER A 399 24.15 7.49 9.12
C SER A 399 24.83 6.56 8.12
N ASN A 400 24.04 5.84 7.33
CA ASN A 400 24.51 4.89 6.32
C ASN A 400 25.34 5.60 5.24
N ILE A 401 24.86 6.72 4.69
CA ILE A 401 25.57 7.52 3.68
C ILE A 401 26.94 7.98 4.19
N ASP A 402 27.01 8.54 5.41
CA ASP A 402 28.26 9.03 6.00
C ASP A 402 29.28 7.88 6.22
N ASN A 403 28.82 6.74 6.75
CA ASN A 403 29.69 5.59 6.96
C ASN A 403 30.15 4.94 5.65
N LEU A 404 29.27 4.87 4.65
CA LEU A 404 29.61 4.32 3.34
C LEU A 404 30.60 5.22 2.58
N ASP A 405 30.53 6.54 2.71
CA ASP A 405 31.56 7.45 2.17
C ASP A 405 32.95 7.16 2.74
N LYS A 406 33.07 7.05 4.07
CA LYS A 406 34.33 6.73 4.73
C LYS A 406 34.85 5.35 4.31
N ASN A 407 33.97 4.35 4.27
CA ASN A 407 34.31 2.99 3.84
C ASN A 407 34.80 2.96 2.38
N TYR A 408 34.08 3.61 1.47
CA TYR A 408 34.47 3.68 0.06
C TYR A 408 35.84 4.32 -0.12
N ARG A 409 36.15 5.42 0.58
CA ARG A 409 37.47 6.07 0.52
C ARG A 409 38.59 5.12 0.95
N LEU A 410 38.41 4.39 2.05
CA LEU A 410 39.41 3.43 2.54
C LEU A 410 39.57 2.23 1.59
N LYS A 411 38.47 1.67 1.08
CA LYS A 411 38.54 0.58 0.09
C LYS A 411 39.18 1.03 -1.22
N ARG A 412 38.94 2.27 -1.64
CA ARG A 412 39.59 2.83 -2.84
C ARG A 412 41.10 2.92 -2.63
N GLN A 413 41.55 3.46 -1.49
CA GLN A 413 42.96 3.51 -1.15
C GLN A 413 43.60 2.11 -1.09
N GLN A 414 42.88 1.12 -0.54
CA GLN A 414 43.31 -0.28 -0.52
C GLN A 414 43.49 -0.83 -1.95
N VAL A 415 42.50 -0.62 -2.83
CA VAL A 415 42.59 -1.04 -4.24
C VAL A 415 43.76 -0.36 -4.94
N ASP A 416 43.94 0.95 -4.77
CA ASP A 416 45.04 1.71 -5.38
C ASP A 416 46.40 1.15 -4.94
N SER A 417 46.56 0.82 -3.65
CA SER A 417 47.78 0.22 -3.11
C SER A 417 48.02 -1.20 -3.63
N LEU A 418 46.98 -2.04 -3.70
CA LEU A 418 47.10 -3.40 -4.22
C LEU A 418 47.41 -3.42 -5.72
N VAL A 419 46.84 -2.49 -6.50
CA VAL A 419 47.14 -2.34 -7.92
C VAL A 419 48.61 -1.94 -8.14
N GLN A 420 49.14 -1.03 -7.33
CA GLN A 420 50.58 -0.70 -7.35
C GLN A 420 51.45 -1.90 -6.95
N SER A 421 51.03 -2.67 -5.93
CA SER A 421 51.73 -3.88 -5.50
C SER A 421 51.81 -4.95 -6.60
N ILE A 422 50.81 -5.05 -7.49
CA ILE A 422 50.87 -5.98 -8.64
C ILE A 422 52.06 -5.63 -9.54
N ASP A 423 52.28 -4.35 -9.85
CA ASP A 423 53.39 -3.92 -10.71
C ASP A 423 54.73 -4.21 -10.04
N VAL A 424 54.87 -3.88 -8.75
CA VAL A 424 56.08 -4.18 -7.96
C VAL A 424 56.36 -5.68 -7.90
N ALA A 425 55.36 -6.50 -7.55
CA ALA A 425 55.51 -7.96 -7.52
C ALA A 425 55.90 -8.52 -8.89
N SER A 426 55.30 -7.99 -9.97
CA SER A 426 55.62 -8.39 -11.33
C SER A 426 57.05 -8.05 -11.74
N GLN A 427 57.55 -6.87 -11.35
CA GLN A 427 58.94 -6.46 -11.59
C GLN A 427 59.94 -7.31 -10.80
N LEU A 428 59.65 -7.58 -9.51
CA LEU A 428 60.48 -8.43 -8.67
C LEU A 428 60.55 -9.86 -9.23
N PHE A 429 59.41 -10.42 -9.66
CA PHE A 429 59.34 -11.73 -10.31
C PHE A 429 60.19 -11.78 -11.59
N LYS A 430 60.06 -10.77 -12.47
CA LYS A 430 60.89 -10.67 -13.70
C LYS A 430 62.40 -10.59 -13.40
N SER A 431 62.77 -9.97 -12.27
CA SER A 431 64.16 -9.86 -11.82
C SER A 431 64.65 -11.05 -10.98
N ALA A 432 63.85 -12.12 -10.85
CA ALA A 432 64.11 -13.29 -10.00
C ALA A 432 64.33 -12.96 -8.51
N ARG A 433 63.68 -11.89 -8.02
CA ARG A 433 63.74 -11.43 -6.62
C ARG A 433 62.47 -11.72 -5.82
N ALA A 434 61.43 -12.23 -6.46
CA ALA A 434 60.17 -12.67 -5.85
C ALA A 434 59.68 -13.95 -6.55
N ASP A 435 58.83 -14.72 -5.88
CA ASP A 435 58.27 -15.96 -6.41
C ASP A 435 56.99 -15.70 -7.23
N TYR A 436 56.60 -16.64 -8.09
CA TYR A 436 55.35 -16.54 -8.87
C TYR A 436 54.12 -16.40 -7.95
N LEU A 437 54.23 -16.93 -6.73
CA LEU A 437 53.19 -16.92 -5.73
C LEU A 437 52.89 -15.49 -5.24
N ASP A 438 53.91 -14.64 -5.11
CA ASP A 438 53.74 -13.25 -4.69
C ASP A 438 52.87 -12.48 -5.70
N VAL A 439 53.13 -12.67 -7.00
CA VAL A 439 52.32 -12.07 -8.07
C VAL A 439 50.89 -12.60 -8.04
N LEU A 440 50.71 -13.92 -7.94
CA LEU A 440 49.40 -14.56 -7.96
C LEU A 440 48.54 -14.15 -6.75
N LEU A 441 49.12 -14.13 -5.55
CA LEU A 441 48.43 -13.70 -4.33
C LEU A 441 48.07 -12.22 -4.38
N THR A 442 48.98 -11.36 -4.82
CA THR A 442 48.70 -9.92 -4.95
C THR A 442 47.57 -9.66 -5.96
N GLN A 443 47.55 -10.39 -7.08
CA GLN A 443 46.46 -10.31 -8.06
C GLN A 443 45.12 -10.78 -7.48
N ARG A 444 45.12 -11.86 -6.69
CA ARG A 444 43.92 -12.36 -6.01
C ARG A 444 43.37 -11.33 -5.03
N ASP A 445 44.23 -10.78 -4.18
CA ASP A 445 43.84 -9.81 -3.16
C ASP A 445 43.32 -8.51 -3.80
N ALA A 446 43.93 -8.07 -4.91
CA ALA A 446 43.45 -6.92 -5.69
C ALA A 446 42.08 -7.17 -6.34
N LEU A 447 41.84 -8.36 -6.90
CA LEU A 447 40.55 -8.73 -7.48
C LEU A 447 39.44 -8.73 -6.43
N GLU A 448 39.71 -9.29 -5.25
CA GLU A 448 38.78 -9.30 -4.12
C GLU A 448 38.48 -7.87 -3.64
N ALA A 449 39.51 -7.04 -3.43
CA ALA A 449 39.33 -5.66 -3.03
C ALA A 449 38.54 -4.83 -4.06
N LYS A 450 38.78 -5.05 -5.37
CA LYS A 450 38.00 -4.40 -6.44
C LYS A 450 36.52 -4.78 -6.40
N ARG A 451 36.21 -6.07 -6.18
CA ARG A 451 34.82 -6.55 -6.03
C ARG A 451 34.13 -5.84 -4.87
N GLU A 452 34.78 -5.79 -3.71
CA GLU A 452 34.22 -5.13 -2.52
C GLU A 452 34.06 -3.62 -2.69
N LEU A 453 34.96 -2.98 -3.43
CA LEU A 453 34.84 -1.56 -3.77
C LEU A 453 33.60 -1.30 -4.64
N ILE A 454 33.34 -2.16 -5.64
CA ILE A 454 32.13 -2.08 -6.49
C ILE A 454 30.86 -2.28 -5.65
N GLU A 455 30.85 -3.28 -4.77
CA GLU A 455 29.69 -3.53 -3.87
C GLU A 455 29.46 -2.36 -2.92
N THR A 456 30.52 -1.74 -2.43
CA THR A 456 30.42 -0.56 -1.57
C THR A 456 29.89 0.64 -2.36
N LYS A 457 30.30 0.79 -3.62
CA LYS A 457 29.75 1.82 -4.53
C LYS A 457 28.26 1.64 -4.78
N GLN A 458 27.83 0.41 -5.07
CA GLN A 458 26.42 0.07 -5.19
C GLN A 458 25.64 0.43 -3.93
N LYS A 459 26.16 0.09 -2.75
CA LYS A 459 25.55 0.46 -1.46
C LYS A 459 25.45 1.98 -1.29
N GLN A 460 26.45 2.76 -1.69
CA GLN A 460 26.38 4.22 -1.63
C GLN A 460 25.24 4.79 -2.49
N VAL A 461 25.10 4.30 -3.73
CA VAL A 461 24.03 4.75 -4.63
C VAL A 461 22.66 4.33 -4.09
N ASN A 462 22.55 3.09 -3.61
CA ASN A 462 21.32 2.59 -2.98
C ASN A 462 20.93 3.40 -1.74
N ALA A 463 21.87 3.78 -0.88
CA ALA A 463 21.59 4.60 0.30
C ALA A 463 21.04 5.99 -0.07
N ALA A 464 21.48 6.58 -1.19
CA ALA A 464 20.92 7.83 -1.70
C ALA A 464 19.48 7.65 -2.21
N VAL A 465 19.20 6.54 -2.91
CA VAL A 465 17.84 6.18 -3.33
C VAL A 465 16.93 5.95 -2.12
N ASP A 466 17.40 5.24 -1.10
CA ASP A 466 16.65 4.97 0.11
C ASP A 466 16.37 6.25 0.91
N LEU A 467 17.33 7.18 0.98
CA LEU A 467 17.09 8.47 1.63
C LEU A 467 16.03 9.27 0.85
N TYR A 468 16.10 9.32 -0.47
CA TYR A 468 15.08 9.98 -1.31
C TYR A 468 13.68 9.39 -1.07
N LYS A 469 13.57 8.06 -1.02
CA LYS A 469 12.34 7.32 -0.70
C LYS A 469 11.83 7.64 0.71
N ALA A 470 12.71 7.59 1.71
CA ALA A 470 12.37 7.81 3.12
C ALA A 470 11.87 9.25 3.40
N LEU A 471 12.32 10.22 2.59
CA LEU A 471 11.83 11.61 2.64
C LEU A 471 10.45 11.81 1.99
N GLY A 472 9.87 10.76 1.38
CA GLY A 472 8.58 10.81 0.67
C GLY A 472 8.69 11.04 -0.83
N GLY A 473 9.90 10.96 -1.42
CA GLY A 473 10.12 11.14 -2.86
C GLY A 473 9.67 9.94 -3.70
N GLY A 474 9.58 10.13 -5.01
CA GLY A 474 9.45 9.03 -5.97
C GLY A 474 8.02 8.68 -6.40
N TRP A 475 6.99 9.33 -5.87
CA TRP A 475 5.62 9.17 -6.37
C TRP A 475 5.18 10.27 -7.35
N GLN A 476 6.01 11.30 -7.55
CA GLN A 476 5.77 12.48 -8.39
C GLN A 476 6.60 12.53 -9.68
#